data_AF-A0A920EPG2-F1
#
_entry.id   AF-A0A920EPG2-F1
#
_cell.length_a   1.000
_cell.length_b   1.000
_cell.length_c   1.000
_cell.angle_alpha   90.00
_cell.angle_beta   90.00
_cell.angle_gamma   90.00
#
_symmetry.space_group_name_H-M   'P 1'
#
loop_
_entity.id
_entity.type
_entity.pdbx_description
1 polymer ?
#
loop_
_entity_poly.entity_id
_entity_poly.type
_entity_poly.pdbx_seq_one_letter_code
_entity_poly.pdbx_strand_id
1 'polypeptide(L)'
;MELSAHNTDAELEIKKSTVLNSGWSAKARSDAFERLAKSGLPTVRDEYWKYTNPKTLTNKIVEKASLLTEHESDIFKSVSPLKIVFVDGKFSPEKSDELILSVSQ
;
A
#
# COMPACT_ATOMS: atom_id res chain seq x y z
N MET A 1 -11.32 -22.60 -7.03
CA MET A 1 -10.17 -23.21 -7.72
C MET A 1 -8.94 -22.65 -7.03
N GLU A 2 -8.43 -23.38 -6.05
CA GLU A 2 -7.23 -23.01 -5.30
C GLU A 2 -6.01 -23.37 -6.17
N LEU A 3 -5.16 -22.39 -6.48
CA LEU A 3 -3.85 -22.64 -7.07
C LEU A 3 -2.83 -22.63 -5.93
N SER A 4 -2.29 -23.81 -5.59
CA SER A 4 -1.24 -23.98 -4.60
C SER A 4 0.15 -23.84 -5.25
N ALA A 5 0.83 -22.72 -5.00
CA ALA A 5 2.25 -22.59 -5.25
C ALA A 5 3.00 -22.99 -3.97
N HIS A 6 3.69 -24.13 -4.02
CA HIS A 6 4.50 -24.66 -2.91
C HIS A 6 5.62 -23.69 -2.51
N ASN A 7 5.49 -23.08 -1.32
CA ASN A 7 6.63 -22.67 -0.50
C ASN A 7 6.21 -22.66 0.98
N THR A 8 6.55 -23.73 1.69
CA THR A 8 6.31 -23.90 3.13
C THR A 8 7.27 -23.02 3.93
N ASP A 9 6.76 -21.92 4.48
CA ASP A 9 6.86 -21.56 5.89
C ASP A 9 5.95 -20.34 6.16
N ALA A 10 4.82 -20.61 6.84
CA ALA A 10 3.76 -19.68 7.21
C ALA A 10 2.99 -19.06 6.01
N GLU A 11 2.01 -19.80 5.51
CA GLU A 11 1.09 -19.39 4.45
C GLU A 11 0.27 -18.17 4.89
N LEU A 12 0.77 -16.99 4.55
CA LEU A 12 -0.01 -15.76 4.48
C LEU A 12 -1.07 -15.99 3.40
N GLU A 13 -2.29 -16.28 3.83
CA GLU A 13 -3.40 -16.53 2.93
C GLU A 13 -3.73 -15.25 2.14
N ILE A 14 -3.42 -15.26 0.84
CA ILE A 14 -3.74 -14.16 -0.08
C ILE A 14 -5.25 -14.20 -0.34
N LYS A 15 -6.04 -13.53 0.51
CA LYS A 15 -7.51 -13.56 0.46
C LYS A 15 -8.07 -12.60 -0.58
N LYS A 16 -8.71 -13.16 -1.62
CA LYS A 16 -9.44 -12.37 -2.63
C LYS A 16 -10.58 -11.56 -2.02
N SER A 17 -11.18 -12.02 -0.92
CA SER A 17 -12.30 -11.37 -0.23
C SER A 17 -11.96 -10.00 0.35
N THR A 18 -10.68 -9.69 0.55
CA THR A 18 -10.21 -8.38 1.04
C THR A 18 -10.00 -7.38 -0.10
N VAL A 19 -10.03 -7.82 -1.36
CA VAL A 19 -9.84 -6.96 -2.53
C VAL A 19 -11.15 -6.25 -2.87
N LEU A 20 -11.10 -4.91 -2.89
CA LEU A 20 -12.23 -4.10 -3.32
C LEU A 20 -12.61 -4.47 -4.76
N ASN A 21 -13.83 -4.95 -4.96
CA ASN A 21 -14.34 -5.44 -6.24
C ASN A 21 -15.34 -4.49 -6.91
N SER A 22 -15.43 -3.25 -6.42
CA SER A 22 -16.35 -2.22 -6.91
C SER A 22 -15.66 -0.88 -7.18
N GLY A 23 -16.34 -0.01 -7.92
CA GLY A 23 -15.83 1.30 -8.33
C GLY A 23 -14.76 1.25 -9.43
N TRP A 24 -14.21 2.41 -9.74
CA TRP A 24 -13.28 2.58 -10.87
C TRP A 24 -12.01 1.73 -10.76
N SER A 25 -11.56 1.42 -9.54
CA SER A 25 -10.32 0.67 -9.31
C SER A 25 -10.50 -0.86 -9.27
N ALA A 26 -11.73 -1.38 -9.37
CA ALA A 26 -12.04 -2.80 -9.18
C ALA A 26 -11.21 -3.72 -10.10
N LYS A 27 -11.19 -3.43 -11.40
CA LYS A 27 -10.44 -4.23 -12.39
C LYS A 27 -8.94 -4.24 -12.10
N ALA A 28 -8.37 -3.06 -11.86
CA ALA A 28 -6.94 -2.92 -11.56
C ALA A 28 -6.54 -3.68 -10.29
N ARG A 29 -7.39 -3.64 -9.26
CA ARG A 29 -7.18 -4.38 -8.00
C ARG A 29 -7.28 -5.90 -8.20
N SER A 30 -8.25 -6.37 -8.98
CA SER A 30 -8.36 -7.80 -9.33
C SER A 30 -7.13 -8.28 -10.09
N ASP A 31 -6.68 -7.53 -11.09
CA ASP A 31 -5.51 -7.89 -11.89
C ASP A 31 -4.23 -7.91 -11.05
N ALA A 32 -4.08 -6.96 -10.12
CA ALA A 32 -2.96 -6.93 -9.19
C ALA A 32 -2.97 -8.15 -8.25
N PHE A 33 -4.15 -8.52 -7.74
CA PHE A 33 -4.30 -9.73 -6.92
C PHE A 33 -3.92 -10.99 -7.70
N GLU A 34 -4.39 -11.14 -8.94
CA GLU A 34 -4.08 -12.31 -9.77
C GLU A 34 -2.58 -12.43 -10.05
N ARG A 35 -1.89 -11.31 -10.31
CA ARG A 35 -0.42 -11.31 -10.45
C ARG A 35 0.28 -11.73 -9.16
N LEU A 36 -0.17 -11.24 -8.00
CA LEU A 36 0.41 -11.59 -6.70
C LEU A 36 0.17 -13.06 -6.38
N ALA A 37 -1.06 -13.57 -6.56
CA ALA A 37 -1.40 -14.96 -6.32
C ALA A 37 -0.59 -15.91 -7.23
N LYS A 38 -0.34 -15.51 -8.48
CA LYS A 38 0.50 -16.28 -9.41
C LYS A 38 1.99 -16.24 -9.04
N SER A 39 2.48 -15.10 -8.55
CA SER A 39 3.91 -14.89 -8.29
C SER A 39 4.33 -15.35 -6.89
N GLY A 40 3.38 -15.44 -5.95
CA GLY A 40 3.66 -15.70 -4.54
C GLY A 40 4.26 -14.48 -3.81
N LEU A 41 4.56 -14.67 -2.53
CA LEU A 41 5.25 -13.67 -1.73
C LEU A 41 6.78 -13.80 -1.89
N PRO A 42 7.51 -12.68 -1.80
CA PRO A 42 8.96 -12.72 -1.93
C PRO A 42 9.64 -13.41 -0.74
N THR A 43 10.79 -14.01 -1.03
CA THR A 43 11.66 -14.72 -0.09
C THR A 43 13.08 -14.20 -0.20
N VAL A 44 13.92 -14.51 0.81
CA VAL A 44 15.36 -14.15 0.79
C VAL A 44 16.15 -14.83 -0.34
N ARG A 45 15.58 -15.82 -1.03
CA ARG A 45 16.21 -16.52 -2.16
C ARG A 45 15.94 -15.82 -3.49
N ASP A 46 15.01 -14.87 -3.55
CA ASP A 46 14.73 -14.13 -4.77
C ASP A 46 15.84 -13.12 -5.06
N GLU A 47 16.37 -13.12 -6.29
CA GLU A 47 17.51 -12.29 -6.69
C GLU A 47 17.27 -10.79 -6.43
N TYR A 48 16.05 -10.31 -6.74
CA TYR A 48 15.64 -8.93 -6.49
C TYR A 48 15.60 -8.55 -5.00
N TRP A 49 15.54 -9.54 -4.10
CA TRP A 49 15.49 -9.35 -2.64
C TRP A 49 16.82 -9.65 -1.95
N LYS A 50 17.90 -9.90 -2.71
CA LYS A 50 19.22 -10.23 -2.15
C LYS A 50 19.73 -9.24 -1.10
N TYR A 51 19.41 -7.96 -1.25
CA TYR A 51 19.88 -6.88 -0.37
C TYR A 51 18.80 -6.30 0.55
N THR A 52 17.60 -6.89 0.57
CA THR A 52 16.48 -6.40 1.41
C THR A 52 15.74 -7.61 1.96
N ASN A 53 15.70 -7.77 3.28
CA ASN A 53 15.02 -8.91 3.88
C ASN A 53 13.49 -8.70 3.83
N PRO A 54 12.71 -9.51 3.07
CA PRO A 54 11.27 -9.33 2.96
C PRO A 54 10.49 -9.81 4.19
N LYS A 55 11.14 -10.50 5.14
CA LYS A 55 10.46 -11.20 6.23
C LYS A 55 9.58 -10.30 7.09
N THR A 56 9.95 -9.03 7.29
CA THR A 56 9.13 -8.06 8.05
C THR A 56 7.85 -7.68 7.31
N LEU A 57 7.82 -7.79 5.98
CA LEU A 57 6.65 -7.50 5.14
C LEU A 57 5.77 -8.74 4.90
N THR A 58 6.37 -9.93 4.90
CA THR A 58 5.70 -11.20 4.63
C THR A 58 5.41 -11.99 5.90
N ASN A 59 5.47 -11.36 7.08
CA ASN A 59 5.11 -12.02 8.33
C ASN A 59 3.59 -12.05 8.50
N LYS A 60 3.05 -13.14 9.06
CA LYS A 60 1.61 -13.27 9.33
C LYS A 60 1.12 -12.29 10.40
N ILE A 61 1.98 -12.00 11.36
CA ILE A 61 1.72 -11.05 12.43
C ILE A 61 2.27 -9.71 11.98
N VAL A 62 1.37 -8.74 11.76
CA VAL A 62 1.75 -7.36 11.42
C VAL A 62 2.28 -6.69 12.68
N GLU A 63 3.58 -6.43 12.71
CA GLU A 63 4.17 -5.58 13.74
C GLU A 63 3.86 -4.12 13.41
N LYS A 64 3.38 -3.36 14.39
CA LYS A 64 3.09 -1.94 14.20
C LYS A 64 4.42 -1.21 13.97
N ALA A 65 4.57 -0.58 12.82
CA ALA A 65 5.71 0.28 12.56
C ALA A 65 5.69 1.49 13.52
N SER A 66 6.86 1.88 14.02
CA SER A 66 7.00 3.13 14.75
C SER A 66 6.62 4.30 13.85
N LEU A 67 5.91 5.28 14.42
CA LEU A 67 5.66 6.54 13.74
C LEU A 67 7.00 7.20 13.44
N LEU A 68 7.22 7.54 12.17
CA LEU A 68 8.32 8.41 11.80
C LEU A 68 8.04 9.79 12.38
N THR A 69 8.88 10.22 13.31
CA THR A 69 8.86 11.59 13.81
C THR A 69 9.52 12.48 12.76
N GLU A 70 8.80 13.48 12.26
CA GLU A 70 9.33 14.45 11.31
C GLU A 70 10.51 15.19 11.94
N HIS A 71 11.71 14.96 11.39
CA HIS A 71 12.93 15.65 11.79
C HIS A 71 13.42 16.63 10.72
N GLU A 72 12.85 16.59 9.51
CA GLU A 72 13.20 17.51 8.45
C GLU A 72 12.31 18.75 8.48
N SER A 73 12.95 19.89 8.24
CA SER A 73 12.25 21.14 8.04
C SER A 73 11.41 21.02 6.77
N ASP A 74 10.10 21.13 6.89
CA ASP A 74 9.18 21.08 5.74
C ASP A 74 9.64 22.08 4.66
N ILE A 75 10.24 21.53 3.60
CA ILE A 75 10.82 22.27 2.48
C ILE A 75 9.76 23.08 1.72
N PHE A 76 8.49 22.76 1.94
CA PHE A 76 7.35 23.48 1.37
C PHE A 76 6.84 24.61 2.28
N LYS A 77 7.44 24.86 3.45
CA LYS A 77 7.06 25.99 4.32
C LYS A 77 7.07 27.35 3.62
N SER A 78 7.92 27.52 2.60
CA SER A 78 8.02 28.77 1.84
C SER A 78 7.01 28.88 0.69
N VAL A 79 6.25 27.82 0.40
CA VAL A 79 5.15 27.82 -0.56
C VAL A 79 3.82 27.60 0.17
N SER A 80 2.71 27.99 -0.45
CA SER A 80 1.36 27.67 0.03
C SER A 80 0.80 26.54 -0.82
N PRO A 81 1.19 25.26 -0.59
CA PRO A 81 0.68 24.14 -1.38
C PRO A 81 -0.78 23.83 -1.02
N LEU A 82 -1.50 23.21 -1.96
CA LEU A 82 -2.80 22.61 -1.67
C LEU A 82 -2.59 21.28 -0.93
N LYS A 83 -3.05 21.20 0.32
CA LYS A 83 -2.87 20.02 1.19
C LYS A 83 -4.00 19.00 1.02
N ILE A 84 -3.62 17.76 0.70
CA ILE A 84 -4.56 16.61 0.59
C ILE A 84 -4.08 15.51 1.53
N VAL A 85 -4.90 15.16 2.53
CA VAL A 85 -4.51 14.25 3.61
C VAL A 85 -5.22 12.90 3.50
N PHE A 86 -4.43 11.84 3.66
CA PHE A 86 -4.90 10.46 3.81
C PHE A 86 -4.46 9.93 5.17
N VAL A 87 -5.39 9.37 5.94
CA VAL A 87 -5.13 8.70 7.22
C VAL A 87 -5.42 7.22 7.03
N ASP A 88 -4.42 6.36 7.24
CA ASP A 88 -4.53 4.91 7.04
C ASP A 88 -5.13 4.53 5.67
N GLY A 89 -4.72 5.26 4.62
CA GLY A 89 -5.18 5.05 3.24
C GLY A 89 -6.58 5.59 2.93
N LYS A 90 -7.25 6.29 3.86
CA LYS A 90 -8.56 6.93 3.66
C LYS A 90 -8.42 8.44 3.56
N PHE A 91 -9.08 9.04 2.57
CA PHE A 91 -9.13 10.49 2.42
C PHE A 91 -9.81 11.14 3.64
N SER A 92 -9.22 12.23 4.16
CA SER A 92 -9.65 12.97 5.34
C SER A 92 -9.94 14.42 4.94
N PRO A 93 -11.20 14.75 4.59
CA PRO A 93 -11.60 16.11 4.20
C PRO A 93 -11.30 17.14 5.29
N GLU A 94 -11.51 16.78 6.55
CA GLU A 94 -11.34 17.66 7.71
C GLU A 94 -9.90 18.04 8.02
N LYS A 95 -8.93 17.30 7.48
CA LYS A 95 -7.49 17.60 7.58
C LYS A 95 -6.88 18.13 6.28
N SER A 96 -7.68 18.15 5.22
CA SER A 96 -7.28 18.61 3.89
C SER A 96 -7.73 20.05 3.67
N ASP A 97 -7.07 20.73 2.76
CA ASP A 97 -7.55 22.03 2.28
C ASP A 97 -8.79 21.84 1.40
N GLU A 98 -9.57 22.92 1.26
CA GLU A 98 -10.76 22.92 0.43
C GLU A 98 -10.39 22.84 -1.06
N LEU A 99 -10.90 21.82 -1.76
CA LEU A 99 -10.58 21.55 -3.17
C LEU A 99 -11.47 22.38 -4.12
N ILE A 100 -11.39 23.71 -4.00
CA ILE A 100 -12.12 24.62 -4.88
C ILE A 100 -11.31 24.86 -6.15
N LEU A 101 -11.90 24.49 -7.30
CA LEU A 101 -11.45 24.98 -8.61
C LEU A 101 -12.11 26.34 -8.88
N SER A 102 -11.40 27.43 -8.64
CA SER A 102 -11.82 28.73 -9.16
C SER A 102 -11.43 28.83 -10.64
N VAL A 103 -12.42 29.01 -11.50
CA VAL A 103 -12.18 29.42 -12.89
C VAL A 103 -12.10 30.94 -12.88
N SER A 104 -10.91 31.50 -13.10
CA SER A 104 -10.79 32.93 -13.42
C SER A 104 -11.50 33.19 -14.75
N GLN A 105 -12.53 34.03 -14.71
CA GLN A 105 -13.12 34.64 -15.91
C GLN A 105 -12.19 35.68 -16.50
#